data_AF-A0A848IUS6-F1
#
_entry.id   AF-A0A848IUS6-F1
#
_cell.length_a   1.000
_cell.length_b   1.000
_cell.length_c   1.000
_cell.angle_alpha   90.00
_cell.angle_beta   90.00
_cell.angle_gamma   90.00
#
_symmetry.space_group_name_H-M   'P 1'
#
loop_
_entity.id
_entity.type
_entity.pdbx_description
1 polymer ?
#
loop_
_entity_poly.entity_id
_entity_poly.type
_entity_poly.pdbx_seq_one_letter_code
_entity_poly.pdbx_strand_id
1 'polypeptide(L)'
;MYLQRNLIEHRKMLILAVISAFSPLVLFILLEPEYLIKNTFFWICIATFPLSIGNANKKSNTFFYFALILGIINLFFPTSIGLFIIAIFFLLVMCESFFGVNNISLIIHAFLISPLFLYINSLISFPLRLKLTEITSWIISKGEFEVSVNGNLVNFDGSEFLIDEACAGINMLGYGLLTGSLLIAYFHRKNPFSNIRTFLYYIILLFLILSANIVRITLIILFKILPEVWLHEGLGIFIYVFQVILPFYLILTLFDKDKIKDEANIYESFKFPTLKYSMLATLFALGIYFSTVQDINFKTSVISIPGSSILESGTVKIENDNSLIYLKPPVPAYKADHTPAVCWKGSGYIITTIDSREYNDISINVGKLEKGKDQLFTAWWFESKQNQTGSEWEWRKTALSTNEKFYLINITCNTQEELDSEIISHLNQKLVNSYSR
;
A
#
# COMPACT_ATOMS: atom_id res chain seq x y z
N MET A 1 -13.22 -9.15 52.41
CA MET A 1 -11.78 -9.17 52.02
C MET A 1 -11.53 -9.83 50.66
N TYR A 2 -12.05 -11.05 50.38
CA TYR A 2 -11.87 -11.74 49.09
C TYR A 2 -12.48 -10.99 47.87
N LEU A 3 -13.73 -10.53 47.99
CA LEU A 3 -14.41 -9.71 46.96
C LEU A 3 -13.66 -8.41 46.62
N GLN A 4 -13.11 -7.75 47.64
CA GLN A 4 -12.38 -6.49 47.48
C GLN A 4 -11.02 -6.70 46.79
N ARG A 5 -10.35 -7.83 47.07
CA ARG A 5 -9.12 -8.24 46.39
C ARG A 5 -9.36 -8.57 44.91
N ASN A 6 -10.45 -9.27 44.59
CA ASN A 6 -10.84 -9.57 43.20
C ASN A 6 -11.20 -8.31 42.40
N LEU A 7 -11.88 -7.34 43.03
CA LEU A 7 -12.18 -6.04 42.41
C LEU A 7 -10.92 -5.22 42.10
N ILE A 8 -9.94 -5.20 43.00
CA ILE A 8 -8.67 -4.50 42.80
C ILE A 8 -7.85 -5.15 41.67
N GLU A 9 -7.74 -6.48 41.67
CA GLU A 9 -7.04 -7.21 40.61
C GLU A 9 -7.73 -7.03 39.25
N HIS A 10 -9.06 -7.06 39.20
CA HIS A 10 -9.81 -6.81 37.96
C HIS A 10 -9.59 -5.38 37.43
N ARG A 11 -9.59 -4.36 38.31
CA ARG A 11 -9.30 -2.97 37.91
C ARG A 11 -7.87 -2.80 37.40
N LYS A 12 -6.87 -3.35 38.09
CA LYS A 12 -5.47 -3.32 37.62
C LYS A 12 -5.32 -3.96 36.24
N MET A 13 -5.98 -5.10 36.05
CA MET A 13 -5.99 -5.83 34.80
C MET A 13 -6.67 -5.05 33.67
N LEU A 14 -7.78 -4.36 33.96
CA LEU A 14 -8.44 -3.47 32.99
C LEU A 14 -7.55 -2.27 32.63
N ILE A 15 -6.87 -1.66 33.61
CA ILE A 15 -5.93 -0.56 33.37
C ILE A 15 -4.76 -1.03 32.50
N LEU A 16 -4.17 -2.19 32.80
CA LEU A 16 -3.10 -2.78 31.99
C LEU A 16 -3.56 -3.11 30.57
N ALA A 17 -4.79 -3.63 30.41
CA ALA A 17 -5.40 -3.88 29.11
C ALA A 17 -5.56 -2.59 28.31
N VAL A 18 -6.08 -1.53 28.92
CA VAL A 18 -6.25 -0.22 28.29
C VAL A 18 -4.90 0.37 27.91
N ILE A 19 -3.94 0.44 28.82
CA ILE A 19 -2.59 0.98 28.51
C ILE A 19 -1.95 0.19 27.37
N SER A 20 -2.05 -1.13 27.38
CA SER A 20 -1.48 -2.00 26.34
C SER A 20 -2.23 -1.92 25.00
N ALA A 21 -3.51 -1.57 25.01
CA ALA A 21 -4.31 -1.28 23.81
C ALA A 21 -3.90 0.05 23.17
N PHE A 22 -3.65 1.06 24.01
CA PHE A 22 -3.37 2.41 23.56
C PHE A 22 -1.88 2.63 23.26
N SER A 23 -0.96 1.87 23.85
CA SER A 23 0.48 2.06 23.60
C SER A 23 0.89 1.91 22.13
N PRO A 24 0.41 0.92 21.35
CA PRO A 24 0.74 0.83 19.93
C PRO A 24 0.13 1.97 19.12
N LEU A 25 -1.07 2.45 19.50
CA LEU A 25 -1.74 3.58 18.86
C LEU A 25 -0.98 4.89 19.14
N VAL A 26 -0.55 5.12 20.38
CA VAL A 26 0.25 6.30 20.76
C VAL A 26 1.61 6.28 20.07
N LEU A 27 2.29 5.13 20.05
CA LEU A 27 3.54 4.97 19.31
C LEU A 27 3.34 5.24 17.82
N PHE A 28 2.23 4.77 17.24
CA PHE A 28 1.87 5.06 15.86
C PHE A 28 1.65 6.57 15.61
N ILE A 29 0.91 7.24 16.51
CA ILE A 29 0.69 8.70 16.47
C ILE A 29 2.02 9.47 16.47
N LEU A 30 2.98 9.02 17.28
CA LEU A 30 4.29 9.67 17.39
C LEU A 30 5.17 9.45 16.15
N LEU A 31 5.05 8.29 15.51
CA LEU A 31 5.87 7.96 14.34
C LEU A 31 5.34 8.55 13.03
N GLU A 32 4.01 8.62 12.86
CA GLU A 32 3.36 9.03 11.61
C GLU A 32 2.21 10.03 11.83
N PRO A 33 2.48 11.23 12.40
CA PRO A 33 1.44 12.19 12.75
C PRO A 33 0.64 12.68 11.53
N GLU A 34 1.28 12.79 10.36
CA GLU A 34 0.62 13.24 9.13
C GLU A 34 -0.43 12.24 8.61
N TYR A 35 -0.20 10.95 8.81
CA TYR A 35 -1.10 9.89 8.35
C TYR A 35 -2.48 10.04 8.98
N LEU A 36 -2.53 10.40 10.26
CA LEU A 36 -3.78 10.52 11.02
C LEU A 36 -4.62 11.71 10.61
N ILE A 37 -3.98 12.82 10.29
CA ILE A 37 -4.68 14.08 9.98
C ILE A 37 -5.34 14.00 8.60
N LYS A 38 -4.66 13.37 7.63
CA LYS A 38 -5.06 13.43 6.22
C LYS A 38 -5.92 12.23 5.77
N ASN A 39 -5.98 11.14 6.55
CA ASN A 39 -6.57 9.89 6.09
C ASN A 39 -7.94 9.61 6.72
N THR A 40 -9.02 10.01 6.04
CA THR A 40 -10.40 9.71 6.47
C THR A 40 -10.72 8.21 6.48
N PHE A 41 -10.13 7.43 5.57
CA PHE A 41 -10.32 5.98 5.50
C PHE A 41 -9.81 5.27 6.76
N PHE A 42 -8.67 5.71 7.31
CA PHE A 42 -8.14 5.21 8.58
C PHE A 42 -9.17 5.31 9.72
N TRP A 43 -9.80 6.48 9.86
CA TRP A 43 -10.78 6.72 10.92
C TRP A 43 -12.04 5.86 10.76
N ILE A 44 -12.49 5.65 9.52
CA ILE A 44 -13.61 4.75 9.23
C ILE A 44 -13.25 3.30 9.61
N CYS A 45 -12.05 2.83 9.27
CA CYS A 45 -11.61 1.51 9.68
C CYS A 45 -11.52 1.38 11.21
N ILE A 46 -10.95 2.36 11.92
CA ILE A 46 -10.92 2.34 13.40
C ILE A 46 -12.33 2.28 13.99
N ALA A 47 -13.25 3.11 13.49
CA ALA A 47 -14.63 3.16 13.97
C ALA A 47 -15.38 1.83 13.74
N THR A 48 -15.06 1.12 12.65
CA THR A 48 -15.71 -0.14 12.28
C THR A 48 -14.96 -1.38 12.76
N PHE A 49 -13.73 -1.25 13.26
CA PHE A 49 -12.90 -2.35 13.73
C PHE A 49 -13.59 -3.27 14.76
N PRO A 50 -14.34 -2.76 15.76
CA PRO A 50 -15.06 -3.61 16.71
C PRO A 50 -16.10 -4.54 16.06
N LEU A 51 -16.62 -4.19 14.88
CA LEU A 51 -17.57 -5.01 14.14
C LEU A 51 -16.91 -6.24 13.50
N SER A 52 -15.58 -6.26 13.36
CA SER A 52 -14.82 -7.40 12.84
C SER A 52 -14.34 -8.37 13.91
N ILE A 53 -14.49 -8.04 15.20
CA ILE A 53 -14.11 -8.92 16.32
C ILE A 53 -15.13 -10.07 16.39
N GLY A 54 -14.70 -11.30 16.11
CA GLY A 54 -15.53 -12.49 16.31
C GLY A 54 -15.52 -12.93 17.78
N ASN A 55 -16.60 -13.56 18.25
CA ASN A 55 -16.55 -14.31 19.50
C ASN A 55 -16.08 -15.72 19.17
N ALA A 56 -14.95 -16.15 19.73
CA ALA A 56 -14.59 -17.56 19.68
C ALA A 56 -14.31 -18.09 21.07
N ASN A 57 -14.85 -19.28 21.34
CA ASN A 57 -14.78 -19.94 22.64
C ASN A 57 -13.37 -20.46 22.96
N LYS A 58 -12.46 -20.49 21.98
CA LYS A 58 -11.10 -21.02 22.14
C LYS A 58 -10.06 -19.94 21.93
N LYS A 59 -9.31 -19.62 22.98
CA LYS A 59 -8.10 -18.80 22.89
C LYS A 59 -7.08 -19.55 22.04
N SER A 60 -6.57 -18.89 20.99
CA SER A 60 -5.40 -19.35 20.24
C SER A 60 -4.18 -18.54 20.65
N ASN A 61 -3.00 -18.95 20.16
CA ASN A 61 -1.77 -18.18 20.22
C ASN A 61 -1.30 -17.82 18.80
N THR A 62 -2.21 -17.90 17.81
CA THR A 62 -1.86 -17.83 16.39
C THR A 62 -1.26 -16.48 16.07
N PHE A 63 -1.90 -15.39 16.52
CA PHE A 63 -1.37 -14.05 16.28
C PHE A 63 -0.05 -13.82 17.00
N PHE A 64 0.16 -14.40 18.19
CA PHE A 64 1.43 -14.27 18.89
C PHE A 64 2.59 -14.92 18.13
N TYR A 65 2.40 -16.12 17.58
CA TYR A 65 3.45 -16.78 16.80
C TYR A 65 3.75 -16.04 15.49
N PHE A 66 2.72 -15.54 14.79
CA PHE A 66 2.92 -14.69 13.62
C PHE A 66 3.69 -13.41 13.97
N ALA A 67 3.31 -12.74 15.06
CA ALA A 67 4.00 -11.55 15.56
C ALA A 67 5.47 -11.82 15.88
N LEU A 68 5.78 -12.98 16.48
CA LEU A 68 7.14 -13.36 16.82
C LEU A 68 7.98 -13.63 15.58
N ILE A 69 7.45 -14.36 14.59
CA ILE A 69 8.14 -14.61 13.32
C ILE A 69 8.41 -13.30 12.59
N LEU A 70 7.39 -12.45 12.42
CA LEU A 70 7.53 -11.16 11.73
C LEU A 70 8.45 -10.20 12.50
N GLY A 71 8.40 -10.24 13.84
CA GLY A 71 9.29 -9.48 14.69
C GLY A 71 10.75 -9.89 14.52
N ILE A 72 11.04 -11.19 14.49
CA ILE A 72 12.39 -11.71 14.22
C ILE A 72 12.85 -11.31 12.81
N ILE A 73 12.01 -11.45 11.79
CA ILE A 73 12.33 -11.00 10.42
C ILE A 73 12.70 -9.52 10.41
N ASN A 74 11.94 -8.68 11.14
CA ASN A 74 12.23 -7.25 11.24
C ASN A 74 13.55 -6.94 11.97
N LEU A 75 14.09 -7.83 12.81
CA LEU A 75 15.44 -7.64 13.36
C LEU A 75 16.53 -7.77 12.30
N PHE A 76 16.35 -8.66 11.32
CA PHE A 76 17.28 -8.85 10.20
C PHE A 76 17.05 -7.83 9.08
N PHE A 77 15.79 -7.41 8.89
CA PHE A 77 15.38 -6.46 7.86
C PHE A 77 14.60 -5.31 8.51
N PRO A 78 15.30 -4.42 9.24
CA PRO A 78 14.62 -3.40 10.03
C PRO A 78 13.98 -2.36 9.12
N THR A 79 12.66 -2.30 9.19
CA THR A 79 11.84 -1.37 8.40
C THR A 79 10.77 -0.73 9.27
N SER A 80 10.37 0.49 8.91
CA SER A 80 9.20 1.15 9.52
C SER A 80 7.93 0.31 9.34
N ILE A 81 7.79 -0.35 8.19
CA ILE A 81 6.70 -1.30 7.90
C ILE A 81 6.72 -2.48 8.89
N GLY A 82 7.88 -3.11 9.11
CA GLY A 82 7.99 -4.24 10.02
C GLY A 82 7.68 -3.86 11.47
N LEU A 83 8.12 -2.68 11.92
CA LEU A 83 7.72 -2.12 13.22
C LEU A 83 6.20 -1.93 13.30
N PHE A 84 5.61 -1.36 12.26
CA PHE A 84 4.18 -1.14 12.20
C PHE A 84 3.38 -2.46 12.23
N ILE A 85 3.83 -3.49 11.51
CA ILE A 85 3.25 -4.84 11.56
C ILE A 85 3.27 -5.38 12.99
N ILE A 86 4.41 -5.29 13.70
CA ILE A 86 4.51 -5.72 15.10
C ILE A 86 3.49 -4.99 15.98
N ALA A 87 3.31 -3.67 15.79
CA ALA A 87 2.34 -2.86 16.52
C ALA A 87 0.88 -3.28 16.26
N ILE A 88 0.54 -3.65 15.03
CA ILE A 88 -0.78 -4.26 14.73
C ILE A 88 -0.95 -5.58 15.48
N PHE A 89 0.06 -6.45 15.40
CA PHE A 89 -0.04 -7.77 16.00
C PHE A 89 -0.13 -7.71 17.53
N PHE A 90 0.42 -6.66 18.16
CA PHE A 90 0.14 -6.35 19.56
C PHE A 90 -1.36 -6.21 19.84
N LEU A 91 -2.07 -5.42 19.04
CA LEU A 91 -3.52 -5.24 19.16
C LEU A 91 -4.28 -6.54 18.86
N LEU A 92 -3.81 -7.33 17.89
CA LEU A 92 -4.45 -8.61 17.55
C LEU A 92 -4.28 -9.65 18.66
N VAL A 93 -3.08 -9.77 19.26
CA VAL A 93 -2.83 -10.64 20.42
C VAL A 93 -3.68 -10.20 21.61
N MET A 94 -3.91 -8.89 21.76
CA MET A 94 -4.86 -8.36 22.73
C MET A 94 -6.28 -8.85 22.49
N CYS A 95 -6.76 -8.67 21.26
CA CYS A 95 -8.10 -9.08 20.87
C CYS A 95 -8.27 -10.60 21.03
N GLU A 96 -7.28 -11.40 20.65
CA GLU A 96 -7.27 -12.86 20.86
C GLU A 96 -7.31 -13.21 22.35
N SER A 97 -6.59 -12.48 23.19
CA SER A 97 -6.54 -12.74 24.64
C SER A 97 -7.82 -12.36 25.38
N PHE A 98 -8.54 -11.33 24.92
CA PHE A 98 -9.79 -10.86 25.53
C PHE A 98 -11.06 -11.45 24.93
N PHE A 99 -11.11 -11.64 23.62
CA PHE A 99 -12.31 -12.03 22.89
C PHE A 99 -12.20 -13.42 22.23
N GLY A 100 -11.02 -14.05 22.27
CA GLY A 100 -10.81 -15.40 21.73
C GLY A 100 -10.79 -15.49 20.21
N VAL A 101 -10.50 -14.40 19.49
CA VAL A 101 -10.70 -14.29 18.04
C VAL A 101 -9.70 -15.10 17.20
N ASN A 102 -10.17 -15.81 16.17
CA ASN A 102 -9.33 -16.44 15.14
C ASN A 102 -9.88 -16.21 13.70
N ASN A 103 -10.47 -15.05 13.43
CA ASN A 103 -11.01 -14.74 12.10
C ASN A 103 -9.99 -13.95 11.27
N ILE A 104 -9.67 -14.46 10.09
CA ILE A 104 -8.81 -13.79 9.09
C ILE A 104 -9.31 -12.38 8.76
N SER A 105 -10.62 -12.14 8.84
CA SER A 105 -11.21 -10.81 8.60
C SER A 105 -10.70 -9.75 9.56
N LEU A 106 -10.33 -10.12 10.79
CA LEU A 106 -9.72 -9.19 11.73
C LEU A 106 -8.30 -8.80 11.30
N ILE A 107 -7.54 -9.74 10.73
CA ILE A 107 -6.20 -9.48 10.18
C ILE A 107 -6.31 -8.54 8.97
N ILE A 108 -7.26 -8.82 8.07
CA ILE A 108 -7.48 -7.98 6.88
C ILE A 108 -7.93 -6.58 7.28
N HIS A 109 -8.84 -6.45 8.24
CA HIS A 109 -9.24 -5.13 8.75
C HIS A 109 -8.04 -4.40 9.38
N ALA A 110 -7.26 -5.07 10.23
CA ALA A 110 -6.06 -4.46 10.79
C ALA A 110 -5.07 -4.01 9.70
N PHE A 111 -4.90 -4.82 8.66
CA PHE A 111 -4.14 -4.45 7.48
C PHE A 111 -4.71 -3.22 6.77
N LEU A 112 -6.03 -3.07 6.61
CA LEU A 112 -6.63 -1.87 6.00
C LEU A 112 -6.39 -0.59 6.82
N ILE A 113 -6.31 -0.70 8.15
CA ILE A 113 -5.96 0.42 9.06
C ILE A 113 -4.50 0.85 8.87
N SER A 114 -3.66 0.01 8.27
CA SER A 114 -2.23 0.26 8.21
C SER A 114 -1.78 1.27 7.16
N PRO A 115 -0.66 1.99 7.38
CA PRO A 115 0.09 2.62 6.29
C PRO A 115 0.58 1.62 5.25
N LEU A 116 0.78 0.35 5.65
CA LEU A 116 1.17 -0.71 4.73
C LEU A 116 0.12 -0.93 3.63
N PHE A 117 -1.18 -0.76 3.92
CA PHE A 117 -2.21 -0.83 2.90
C PHE A 117 -2.06 0.30 1.87
N LEU A 118 -1.86 1.55 2.33
CA LEU A 118 -1.60 2.67 1.41
C LEU A 118 -0.34 2.43 0.56
N TYR A 119 0.70 1.92 1.19
CA TYR A 119 1.97 1.61 0.54
C TYR A 119 1.83 0.53 -0.54
N ILE A 120 1.24 -0.61 -0.21
CA ILE A 120 1.00 -1.69 -1.17
C ILE A 120 0.08 -1.20 -2.29
N ASN A 121 -0.91 -0.39 -1.93
CA ASN A 121 -1.80 0.20 -2.90
C ASN A 121 -1.08 1.18 -3.84
N SER A 122 -0.14 2.02 -3.37
CA SER A 122 0.65 2.89 -4.26
C SER A 122 1.51 2.07 -5.22
N LEU A 123 2.20 1.05 -4.71
CA LEU A 123 3.06 0.15 -5.48
C LEU A 123 2.27 -0.56 -6.61
N ILE A 124 1.08 -1.08 -6.30
CA ILE A 124 0.26 -1.84 -7.26
C ILE A 124 -0.53 -0.91 -8.18
N SER A 125 -0.83 0.32 -7.75
CA SER A 125 -1.70 1.24 -8.49
C SER A 125 -1.23 1.52 -9.90
N PHE A 126 0.07 1.66 -10.12
CA PHE A 126 0.61 2.04 -11.42
C PHE A 126 0.54 0.90 -12.43
N PRO A 127 1.11 -0.30 -12.17
CA PRO A 127 0.94 -1.45 -13.06
C PRO A 127 -0.53 -1.81 -13.29
N LEU A 128 -1.36 -1.67 -12.26
CA LEU A 128 -2.79 -1.92 -12.38
C LEU A 128 -3.47 -0.93 -13.34
N ARG A 129 -3.14 0.36 -13.28
CA ARG A 129 -3.67 1.38 -14.21
C ARG A 129 -3.34 1.04 -15.66
N LEU A 130 -2.09 0.71 -15.96
CA LEU A 130 -1.69 0.30 -17.31
C LEU A 130 -2.48 -0.92 -17.78
N LYS A 131 -2.59 -1.95 -16.93
CA LYS A 131 -3.33 -3.17 -17.29
C LYS A 131 -4.83 -2.93 -17.47
N LEU A 132 -5.45 -2.10 -16.62
CA LEU A 132 -6.86 -1.72 -16.76
C LEU A 132 -7.11 -0.92 -18.03
N THR A 133 -6.18 -0.05 -18.41
CA THR A 133 -6.20 0.72 -19.67
C THR A 133 -6.17 -0.21 -20.88
N GLU A 134 -5.25 -1.17 -20.90
CA GLU A 134 -5.15 -2.19 -21.96
C GLU A 134 -6.43 -3.02 -22.07
N ILE A 135 -6.94 -3.55 -20.95
CA ILE A 135 -8.14 -4.38 -20.93
C ILE A 135 -9.35 -3.60 -21.41
N THR A 136 -9.52 -2.36 -20.93
CA THR A 136 -10.66 -1.52 -21.30
C THR A 136 -10.63 -1.19 -22.78
N SER A 137 -9.46 -0.82 -23.31
CA SER A 137 -9.30 -0.51 -24.73
C SER A 137 -9.55 -1.71 -25.62
N TRP A 138 -9.15 -2.92 -25.19
CA TRP A 138 -9.49 -4.16 -25.86
C TRP A 138 -11.00 -4.47 -25.84
N ILE A 139 -11.71 -4.15 -24.76
CA ILE A 139 -13.18 -4.30 -24.70
C ILE A 139 -13.85 -3.32 -25.67
N ILE A 140 -13.40 -2.07 -25.72
CA ILE A 140 -13.99 -1.03 -26.58
C ILE A 140 -13.71 -1.31 -28.05
N SER A 141 -12.49 -1.74 -28.42
CA SER A 141 -12.14 -2.02 -29.82
C SER A 141 -12.96 -3.18 -30.43
N LYS A 142 -13.49 -4.09 -29.61
CA LYS A 142 -14.46 -5.11 -30.06
C LYS A 142 -15.79 -4.52 -30.54
N GLY A 143 -16.11 -3.30 -30.14
CA GLY A 143 -17.26 -2.54 -30.63
C GLY A 143 -17.00 -1.82 -31.96
N GLU A 144 -15.93 -2.14 -32.67
CA GLU A 144 -15.51 -1.49 -33.93
C GLU A 144 -15.17 0.00 -33.80
N PHE A 145 -14.86 0.46 -32.59
CA PHE A 145 -14.42 1.83 -32.34
C PHE A 145 -12.91 1.98 -32.55
N GLU A 146 -12.50 3.12 -33.12
CA GLU A 146 -11.09 3.52 -33.20
C GLU A 146 -10.61 3.98 -31.81
N VAL A 147 -9.74 3.17 -31.21
CA VAL A 147 -9.14 3.42 -29.89
C VAL A 147 -7.63 3.35 -30.04
N SER A 148 -6.92 4.37 -29.55
CA SER A 148 -5.46 4.30 -29.37
C SER A 148 -5.10 4.43 -27.90
N VAL A 149 -4.03 3.75 -27.50
CA VAL A 149 -3.56 3.68 -26.12
C VAL A 149 -2.12 4.13 -26.04
N ASN A 150 -1.84 5.01 -25.10
CA ASN A 150 -0.48 5.44 -24.77
C ASN A 150 -0.34 5.52 -23.25
N GLY A 151 0.39 4.57 -22.66
CA GLY A 151 0.51 4.45 -21.20
C GLY A 151 -0.86 4.33 -20.50
N ASN A 152 -1.19 5.28 -19.65
CA ASN A 152 -2.48 5.39 -18.95
C ASN A 152 -3.52 6.30 -19.65
N LEU A 153 -3.27 6.70 -20.89
CA LEU A 153 -4.15 7.55 -21.70
C LEU A 153 -4.83 6.74 -22.80
N VAL A 154 -6.14 6.90 -22.92
CA VAL A 154 -6.97 6.31 -23.99
C VAL A 154 -7.50 7.42 -24.87
N ASN A 155 -7.18 7.38 -26.16
CA ASN A 155 -7.82 8.24 -27.15
C ASN A 155 -9.00 7.49 -27.76
N PHE A 156 -10.20 8.04 -27.60
CA PHE A 156 -11.44 7.49 -28.11
C PHE A 156 -12.21 8.59 -28.83
N ASP A 157 -12.44 8.41 -30.14
CA ASP A 157 -13.20 9.35 -30.98
C ASP A 157 -12.70 10.81 -30.84
N GLY A 158 -11.38 10.98 -30.93
CA GLY A 158 -10.68 12.26 -30.81
C GLY A 158 -10.65 12.87 -29.41
N SER A 159 -11.18 12.18 -28.39
CA SER A 159 -11.20 12.63 -27.00
C SER A 159 -10.20 11.82 -26.17
N GLU A 160 -9.42 12.51 -25.34
CA GLU A 160 -8.43 11.87 -24.47
C GLU A 160 -9.01 11.61 -23.07
N PHE A 161 -8.93 10.35 -22.64
CA PHE A 161 -9.35 9.91 -21.31
C PHE A 161 -8.14 9.43 -20.52
N LEU A 162 -7.88 10.14 -19.43
CA LEU A 162 -6.81 9.80 -18.50
C LEU A 162 -7.33 8.83 -17.44
N ILE A 163 -6.75 7.63 -17.37
CA ILE A 163 -7.04 6.66 -16.34
C ILE A 163 -6.12 6.97 -15.15
N ASP A 164 -6.59 7.85 -14.28
CA ASP A 164 -5.90 8.33 -13.09
C ASP A 164 -6.15 7.43 -11.86
N GLU A 165 -5.61 7.82 -10.70
CA GLU A 165 -5.79 7.09 -9.43
C GLU A 165 -7.26 7.00 -9.00
N ALA A 166 -8.07 8.03 -9.30
CA ALA A 166 -9.49 8.05 -8.99
C ALA A 166 -10.26 7.03 -9.85
N CYS A 167 -9.83 6.83 -11.10
CA CYS A 167 -10.38 5.85 -12.03
C CYS A 167 -9.86 4.42 -11.79
N ALA A 168 -8.61 4.27 -11.32
CA ALA A 168 -7.99 2.98 -11.00
C ALA A 168 -8.71 2.19 -9.89
N GLY A 169 -9.63 2.86 -9.18
CA GLY A 169 -10.51 2.23 -8.20
C GLY A 169 -9.78 1.84 -6.91
N ILE A 170 -8.71 2.55 -6.56
CA ILE A 170 -8.02 2.45 -5.27
C ILE A 170 -9.01 2.59 -4.10
N ASN A 171 -9.86 3.62 -4.17
CA ASN A 171 -10.88 3.85 -3.16
C ASN A 171 -11.90 2.71 -3.16
N MET A 172 -12.31 2.21 -4.33
CA MET A 172 -13.23 1.07 -4.44
C MET A 172 -12.62 -0.21 -3.87
N LEU A 173 -11.31 -0.44 -4.03
CA LEU A 173 -10.60 -1.56 -3.45
C LEU A 173 -10.58 -1.46 -1.92
N GLY A 174 -10.19 -0.31 -1.37
CA GLY A 174 -10.16 -0.10 0.08
C GLY A 174 -11.54 -0.25 0.72
N TYR A 175 -12.53 0.51 0.24
CA TYR A 175 -13.90 0.43 0.75
C TYR A 175 -14.55 -0.92 0.50
N GLY A 176 -14.31 -1.54 -0.66
CA GLY A 176 -14.82 -2.88 -0.99
C GLY A 176 -14.27 -3.96 -0.08
N LEU A 177 -12.96 -3.96 0.18
CA LEU A 177 -12.34 -4.86 1.14
C LEU A 177 -12.85 -4.61 2.56
N LEU A 178 -13.04 -3.35 2.96
CA LEU A 178 -13.59 -3.01 4.28
C LEU A 178 -15.02 -3.53 4.44
N THR A 179 -15.94 -3.13 3.55
CA THR A 179 -17.35 -3.56 3.61
C THR A 179 -17.49 -5.07 3.49
N GLY A 180 -16.70 -5.69 2.60
CA GLY A 180 -16.70 -7.14 2.45
C GLY A 180 -16.18 -7.85 3.71
N SER A 181 -15.14 -7.32 4.36
CA SER A 181 -14.64 -7.84 5.64
C SER A 181 -15.69 -7.74 6.75
N LEU A 182 -16.44 -6.63 6.78
CA LEU A 182 -17.55 -6.44 7.73
C LEU A 182 -18.71 -7.40 7.47
N LEU A 183 -19.08 -7.62 6.20
CA LEU A 183 -20.09 -8.61 5.83
C LEU A 183 -19.64 -10.03 6.20
N ILE A 184 -18.42 -10.42 5.85
CA ILE A 184 -17.87 -11.73 6.23
C ILE A 184 -17.88 -11.88 7.75
N ALA A 185 -17.45 -10.87 8.51
CA ALA A 185 -17.47 -10.92 9.97
C ALA A 185 -18.90 -11.04 10.54
N TYR A 186 -19.86 -10.32 9.96
CA TYR A 186 -21.27 -10.41 10.33
C TYR A 186 -21.83 -11.83 10.14
N PHE A 187 -21.60 -12.43 8.97
CA PHE A 187 -22.05 -13.80 8.70
C PHE A 187 -21.26 -14.85 9.49
N HIS A 188 -19.95 -14.66 9.68
CA HIS A 188 -19.11 -15.55 10.48
C HIS A 188 -19.57 -15.63 11.94
N ARG A 189 -20.06 -14.51 12.51
CA ARG A 189 -20.66 -14.49 13.85
C ARG A 189 -21.94 -15.32 13.95
N LYS A 190 -22.73 -15.41 12.88
CA LYS A 190 -23.94 -16.25 12.84
C LYS A 190 -23.58 -17.72 12.65
N ASN A 191 -22.73 -18.00 11.67
CA ASN A 191 -22.29 -19.35 11.32
C ASN A 191 -20.77 -19.32 11.04
N PRO A 192 -19.93 -19.86 11.94
CA PRO A 192 -18.49 -19.75 11.80
C PRO A 192 -18.00 -20.49 10.55
N PHE A 193 -17.34 -19.75 9.66
CA PHE A 193 -16.70 -20.29 8.48
C PHE A 193 -15.32 -20.87 8.79
N SER A 194 -14.92 -21.88 8.03
CA SER A 194 -13.52 -22.31 8.01
C SER A 194 -12.64 -21.22 7.38
N ASN A 195 -11.36 -21.17 7.78
CA ASN A 195 -10.40 -20.21 7.23
C ASN A 195 -10.27 -20.29 5.70
N ILE A 196 -10.35 -21.50 5.13
CA ILE A 196 -10.32 -21.72 3.67
C ILE A 196 -11.53 -21.08 3.01
N ARG A 197 -12.74 -21.25 3.58
CA ARG A 197 -13.96 -20.63 3.03
C ARG A 197 -13.89 -19.11 3.12
N THR A 198 -13.43 -18.57 4.24
CA THR A 198 -13.18 -17.13 4.42
C THR A 198 -12.22 -16.61 3.36
N PHE A 199 -11.11 -17.33 3.11
CA PHE A 199 -10.14 -16.96 2.07
C PHE A 199 -10.76 -16.96 0.67
N LEU A 200 -11.57 -17.97 0.32
CA LEU A 200 -12.29 -18.01 -0.95
C LEU A 200 -13.26 -16.83 -1.11
N TYR A 201 -13.93 -16.39 -0.04
CA TYR A 201 -14.77 -15.19 -0.10
C TYR A 201 -13.97 -13.93 -0.42
N TYR A 202 -12.74 -13.77 0.10
CA TYR A 202 -11.87 -12.65 -0.28
C TYR A 202 -11.42 -12.73 -1.75
N ILE A 203 -11.15 -13.92 -2.29
CA ILE A 203 -10.86 -14.08 -3.72
C ILE A 203 -12.05 -13.63 -4.58
N ILE A 204 -13.25 -14.07 -4.24
CA ILE A 204 -14.49 -13.66 -4.93
C ILE A 204 -14.69 -12.15 -4.83
N LEU A 205 -14.51 -11.58 -3.64
CA LEU A 205 -14.64 -10.14 -3.40
C LEU A 205 -13.66 -9.33 -4.25
N LEU A 206 -12.38 -9.74 -4.29
CA LEU A 206 -11.36 -9.10 -5.13
C LEU A 206 -11.72 -9.17 -6.61
N PHE A 207 -12.24 -10.31 -7.09
CA PHE A 207 -12.71 -10.45 -8.46
C PHE A 207 -13.88 -9.50 -8.77
N LEU A 208 -14.87 -9.40 -7.88
CA LEU A 208 -16.00 -8.47 -8.04
C LEU A 208 -15.53 -7.01 -8.08
N ILE A 209 -14.58 -6.62 -7.21
CA ILE A 209 -14.01 -5.26 -7.21
C ILE A 209 -13.28 -4.97 -8.53
N LEU A 210 -12.42 -5.87 -9.00
CA LEU A 210 -11.65 -5.66 -10.22
C LEU A 210 -12.56 -5.61 -11.46
N SER A 211 -13.55 -6.49 -11.55
CA SER A 211 -14.53 -6.47 -12.64
C SER A 211 -15.39 -5.20 -12.63
N ALA A 212 -15.84 -4.76 -11.45
CA ALA A 212 -16.55 -3.50 -11.28
C ALA A 212 -15.72 -2.29 -11.75
N ASN A 213 -14.43 -2.26 -11.43
CA ASN A 213 -13.53 -1.21 -11.91
C ASN A 213 -13.40 -1.21 -13.44
N ILE A 214 -13.24 -2.37 -14.08
CA ILE A 214 -13.18 -2.48 -15.55
C ILE A 214 -14.47 -1.95 -16.18
N VAL A 215 -15.63 -2.36 -15.67
CA VAL A 215 -16.93 -1.87 -16.17
C VAL A 215 -17.04 -0.36 -15.98
N ARG A 216 -16.65 0.16 -14.82
CA ARG A 216 -16.68 1.60 -14.54
C ARG A 216 -15.86 2.40 -15.56
N ILE A 217 -14.60 2.02 -15.78
CA ILE A 217 -13.72 2.72 -16.73
C ILE A 217 -14.29 2.63 -18.14
N THR A 218 -14.76 1.45 -18.56
CA THR A 218 -15.38 1.25 -19.88
C THR A 218 -16.58 2.19 -20.08
N LEU A 219 -17.48 2.26 -19.11
CA LEU A 219 -18.67 3.11 -19.19
C LEU A 219 -18.32 4.61 -19.19
N ILE A 220 -17.32 5.03 -18.41
CA ILE A 220 -16.85 6.41 -18.40
C ILE A 220 -16.35 6.84 -19.78
N ILE A 221 -15.56 5.99 -20.45
CA ILE A 221 -15.03 6.28 -21.78
C ILE A 221 -16.15 6.29 -22.82
N LEU A 222 -17.00 5.26 -22.85
CA LEU A 222 -18.08 5.13 -23.83
C LEU A 222 -19.10 6.28 -23.74
N PHE A 223 -19.42 6.73 -22.53
CA PHE A 223 -20.36 7.84 -22.31
C PHE A 223 -19.66 9.20 -22.21
N LYS A 224 -18.34 9.26 -22.45
CA LYS A 224 -17.51 10.48 -22.37
C LYS A 224 -17.73 11.27 -21.06
N ILE A 225 -17.80 10.56 -19.92
CA ILE A 225 -18.08 11.15 -18.61
C ILE A 225 -16.80 11.70 -18.00
N LEU A 226 -16.63 13.02 -18.05
CA LEU A 226 -15.45 13.68 -17.47
C LEU A 226 -15.42 13.61 -15.93
N PRO A 227 -14.22 13.60 -15.31
CA PRO A 227 -14.07 13.52 -13.85
C PRO A 227 -14.76 14.63 -13.05
N GLU A 228 -14.96 15.80 -13.66
CA GLU A 228 -15.52 17.00 -13.03
C GLU A 228 -17.05 16.91 -12.82
N VAL A 229 -17.72 15.99 -13.51
CA VAL A 229 -19.17 15.86 -13.46
C VAL A 229 -19.54 14.88 -12.35
N TRP A 230 -20.50 15.24 -11.51
CA TRP A 230 -21.02 14.40 -10.41
C TRP A 230 -21.41 12.97 -10.85
N LEU A 231 -21.82 12.81 -12.12
CA LEU A 231 -22.15 11.52 -12.71
C LEU A 231 -20.98 10.54 -12.67
N HIS A 232 -19.74 11.02 -12.72
CA HIS A 232 -18.54 10.21 -12.61
C HIS A 232 -18.48 9.47 -11.26
N GLU A 233 -18.72 10.19 -10.16
CA GLU A 233 -18.76 9.62 -8.81
C GLU A 233 -20.01 8.77 -8.60
N GLY A 234 -21.17 9.27 -9.05
CA GLY A 234 -22.46 8.57 -8.94
C GLY A 234 -22.46 7.22 -9.63
N LEU A 235 -21.90 7.13 -10.84
CA LEU A 235 -21.72 5.87 -11.57
C LEU A 235 -20.81 4.90 -10.80
N GLY A 236 -19.73 5.41 -10.20
CA GLY A 236 -18.82 4.62 -9.37
C GLY A 236 -19.53 4.00 -8.16
N ILE A 237 -20.33 4.78 -7.44
CA ILE A 237 -21.13 4.29 -6.30
C ILE A 237 -22.18 3.28 -6.76
N PHE A 238 -22.87 3.56 -7.87
CA PHE A 238 -23.87 2.66 -8.45
C PHE A 238 -23.26 1.30 -8.78
N ILE A 239 -22.16 1.27 -9.53
CA ILE A 239 -21.45 0.04 -9.90
C ILE A 239 -20.95 -0.69 -8.64
N TYR A 240 -20.39 0.03 -7.68
CA TYR A 240 -19.94 -0.55 -6.42
C TYR A 240 -21.07 -1.24 -5.65
N VAL A 241 -22.25 -0.62 -5.53
CA VAL A 241 -23.39 -1.23 -4.84
C VAL A 241 -23.90 -2.45 -5.60
N PHE A 242 -24.13 -2.33 -6.91
CA PHE A 242 -24.82 -3.36 -7.69
C PHE A 242 -23.93 -4.48 -8.21
N GLN A 243 -22.62 -4.25 -8.41
CA GLN A 243 -21.68 -5.27 -8.90
C GLN A 243 -20.76 -5.81 -7.80
N VAL A 244 -20.55 -5.07 -6.71
CA VAL A 244 -19.71 -5.55 -5.59
C VAL A 244 -20.55 -5.94 -4.38
N ILE A 245 -21.22 -4.98 -3.73
CA ILE A 245 -21.88 -5.22 -2.44
C ILE A 245 -23.04 -6.22 -2.58
N LEU A 246 -23.98 -5.95 -3.49
CA LEU A 246 -25.19 -6.76 -3.63
C LEU A 246 -24.87 -8.21 -4.04
N PRO A 247 -24.06 -8.49 -5.09
CA PRO A 247 -23.71 -9.86 -5.45
C PRO A 247 -22.94 -10.56 -4.34
N PHE A 248 -22.01 -9.87 -3.66
CA PHE A 248 -21.24 -10.45 -2.58
C PHE A 248 -22.12 -10.81 -1.38
N TYR A 249 -23.05 -9.93 -1.00
CA TYR A 249 -24.05 -10.21 0.03
C TYR A 249 -24.90 -11.43 -0.34
N LEU A 250 -25.41 -11.50 -1.57
CA LEU A 250 -26.20 -12.63 -2.04
C LEU A 250 -25.40 -13.93 -1.98
N ILE A 251 -24.15 -13.94 -2.42
CA ILE A 251 -23.25 -15.10 -2.30
C ILE A 251 -23.15 -15.54 -0.84
N LEU A 252 -22.88 -14.62 0.10
CA LEU A 252 -22.79 -14.96 1.51
C LEU A 252 -24.11 -15.57 2.03
N THR A 253 -25.26 -15.02 1.67
CA THR A 253 -26.58 -15.55 2.09
C THR A 253 -26.88 -16.94 1.52
N LEU A 254 -26.51 -17.23 0.26
CA LEU A 254 -26.80 -18.51 -0.39
C LEU A 254 -26.01 -19.67 0.24
N PHE A 255 -24.84 -19.39 0.79
CA PHE A 255 -23.97 -20.37 1.44
C PHE A 255 -24.09 -20.39 2.97
N ASP A 256 -24.97 -19.56 3.53
CA ASP A 256 -25.32 -19.51 4.94
C ASP A 256 -26.38 -20.60 5.26
N LYS A 257 -25.99 -21.88 5.13
CA LYS A 257 -26.85 -23.01 5.54
C LYS A 257 -26.62 -23.33 7.01
N ASP A 258 -27.67 -23.16 7.80
CA ASP A 258 -27.68 -23.21 9.27
C ASP A 258 -26.98 -24.43 9.87
N LYS A 259 -26.19 -24.16 10.93
CA LYS A 259 -26.27 -24.90 12.20
C LYS A 259 -25.89 -23.97 13.35
N ILE A 260 -26.92 -23.41 13.99
CA ILE A 260 -26.80 -22.79 15.31
C ILE A 260 -26.40 -23.90 16.29
N LYS A 261 -25.16 -23.86 16.76
CA LYS A 261 -24.77 -24.50 18.02
C LYS A 261 -24.71 -23.41 19.06
N ASP A 262 -25.70 -23.39 19.94
CA ASP A 262 -25.57 -22.70 21.23
C ASP A 262 -24.52 -23.45 22.05
N GLU A 263 -23.32 -22.89 22.12
CA GLU A 263 -22.33 -23.31 23.11
C GLU A 263 -22.33 -22.31 24.25
N ALA A 264 -22.64 -22.82 25.44
CA ALA A 264 -22.68 -22.08 26.69
C ALA A 264 -21.34 -21.40 26.98
N ASN A 265 -21.40 -20.10 27.29
CA ASN A 265 -20.25 -19.30 27.72
C ASN A 265 -19.67 -19.86 29.03
N ILE A 266 -18.56 -20.59 28.95
CA ILE A 266 -17.69 -20.83 30.11
C ILE A 266 -16.84 -19.57 30.26
N TYR A 267 -17.20 -18.72 31.23
CA TYR A 267 -16.39 -17.57 31.62
C TYR A 267 -15.07 -18.06 32.24
N GLU A 268 -14.06 -18.30 31.41
CA GLU A 268 -12.71 -18.50 31.91
C GLU A 268 -12.23 -17.22 32.61
N SER A 269 -11.63 -17.39 33.80
CA SER A 269 -11.03 -16.29 34.54
C SER A 269 -10.03 -15.50 33.67
N PHE A 270 -10.23 -14.19 33.65
CA PHE A 270 -9.42 -13.21 32.93
C PHE A 270 -7.97 -13.26 33.44
N LYS A 271 -7.00 -13.51 32.55
CA LYS A 271 -5.57 -13.40 32.85
C LYS A 271 -4.86 -12.61 31.75
N PHE A 272 -4.22 -11.51 32.13
CA PHE A 272 -3.44 -10.70 31.20
C PHE A 272 -2.17 -11.47 30.78
N PRO A 273 -1.87 -11.61 29.48
CA PRO A 273 -0.75 -12.41 28.97
C PRO A 273 0.59 -11.66 29.05
N THR A 274 1.04 -11.32 30.26
CA THR A 274 2.23 -10.49 30.53
C THR A 274 3.48 -10.92 29.76
N LEU A 275 3.79 -12.22 29.74
CA LEU A 275 4.99 -12.74 29.07
C LEU A 275 4.97 -12.49 27.55
N LYS A 276 3.83 -12.76 26.88
CA LYS A 276 3.69 -12.54 25.45
C LYS A 276 3.91 -11.07 25.09
N TYR A 277 3.34 -10.17 25.89
CA TYR A 277 3.47 -8.72 25.68
C TYR A 277 4.90 -8.24 25.91
N SER A 278 5.56 -8.72 26.96
CA SER A 278 6.96 -8.38 27.24
C SER A 278 7.88 -8.80 26.10
N MET A 279 7.66 -9.99 25.52
CA MET A 279 8.42 -10.48 24.36
C MET A 279 8.19 -9.59 23.13
N LEU A 280 6.94 -9.27 22.79
CA LEU A 280 6.66 -8.39 21.66
C LEU A 280 7.20 -6.97 21.88
N ALA A 281 7.22 -6.47 23.13
CA ALA A 281 7.73 -5.14 23.46
C ALA A 281 9.24 -5.09 23.28
N THR A 282 9.92 -6.15 23.70
CA THR A 282 11.35 -6.33 23.48
C THR A 282 11.68 -6.37 21.99
N LEU A 283 10.94 -7.17 21.20
CA LEU A 283 11.14 -7.23 19.74
C LEU A 283 10.92 -5.88 19.07
N PHE A 284 9.90 -5.14 19.50
CA PHE A 284 9.61 -3.81 18.98
C PHE A 284 10.72 -2.81 19.31
N ALA A 285 11.19 -2.77 20.56
CA ALA A 285 12.29 -1.90 20.99
C ALA A 285 13.60 -2.21 20.27
N LEU A 286 13.93 -3.49 20.12
CA LEU A 286 15.09 -3.93 19.33
C LEU A 286 14.94 -3.55 17.85
N GLY A 287 13.75 -3.70 17.27
CA GLY A 287 13.47 -3.26 15.91
C GLY A 287 13.71 -1.76 15.70
N ILE A 288 13.30 -0.91 16.65
CA ILE A 288 13.58 0.54 16.60
C ILE A 288 15.08 0.81 16.62
N TYR A 289 15.79 0.15 17.54
CA TYR A 289 17.23 0.28 17.65
C TYR A 289 17.94 -0.09 16.34
N PHE A 290 17.65 -1.27 15.77
CA PHE A 290 18.27 -1.72 14.53
C PHE A 290 17.88 -0.87 13.31
N SER A 291 16.64 -0.37 13.24
CA SER A 291 16.22 0.55 12.17
C SER A 291 17.04 1.83 12.20
N THR A 292 17.23 2.40 13.39
CA THR A 292 18.01 3.64 13.60
C THR A 292 19.48 3.43 13.20
N VAL A 293 20.09 2.32 13.62
CA VAL A 293 21.48 1.99 13.26
C VAL A 293 21.65 1.78 11.75
N GLN A 294 20.69 1.11 11.10
CA GLN A 294 20.77 0.86 9.66
C GLN A 294 20.64 2.14 8.83
N ASP A 295 19.74 3.06 9.21
CA ASP A 295 19.57 4.34 8.51
C ASP A 295 20.85 5.19 8.52
N ILE A 296 21.63 5.13 9.61
CA ILE A 296 22.93 5.79 9.71
C ILE A 296 23.92 5.21 8.68
N ASN A 297 23.96 3.89 8.52
CA ASN A 297 24.92 3.24 7.62
C ASN A 297 24.63 3.52 6.13
N PHE A 298 23.37 3.59 5.70
CA PHE A 298 23.03 3.84 4.29
C PHE A 298 23.27 5.28 3.82
N LYS A 299 23.17 6.28 4.71
CA LYS A 299 23.41 7.70 4.36
C LYS A 299 24.86 8.02 3.96
N THR A 300 25.80 7.08 4.12
CA THR A 300 27.24 7.33 3.90
C THR A 300 27.72 7.11 2.46
N SER A 301 26.92 6.56 1.55
CA SER A 301 27.32 6.36 0.15
C SER A 301 26.83 7.48 -0.77
N VAL A 302 27.43 8.66 -0.66
CA VAL A 302 27.15 9.80 -1.54
C VAL A 302 28.19 9.86 -2.65
N ILE A 303 27.74 9.86 -3.90
CA ILE A 303 28.60 10.08 -5.07
C ILE A 303 28.81 11.58 -5.25
N SER A 304 30.06 12.00 -5.49
CA SER A 304 30.37 13.39 -5.82
C SER A 304 30.55 13.53 -7.33
N ILE A 305 29.69 14.33 -7.97
CA ILE A 305 29.75 14.62 -9.40
C ILE A 305 30.22 16.08 -9.55
N PRO A 306 31.25 16.39 -10.35
CA PRO A 306 31.66 17.78 -10.58
C PRO A 306 30.51 18.63 -11.12
N GLY A 307 30.31 19.82 -10.54
CA GLY A 307 29.21 20.71 -10.93
C GLY A 307 27.84 20.36 -10.33
N SER A 308 27.76 19.33 -9.47
CA SER A 308 26.52 19.00 -8.76
C SER A 308 26.46 19.64 -7.37
N SER A 309 25.25 19.76 -6.83
CA SER A 309 24.98 20.11 -5.44
C SER A 309 24.43 18.90 -4.68
N ILE A 310 24.82 18.72 -3.42
CA ILE A 310 24.33 17.63 -2.57
C ILE A 310 23.31 18.21 -1.59
N LEU A 311 22.10 17.67 -1.60
CA LEU A 311 21.04 18.05 -0.67
C LEU A 311 21.20 17.33 0.68
N GLU A 312 20.55 17.82 1.74
CA GLU A 312 20.59 17.21 3.09
C GLU A 312 20.17 15.73 3.11
N SER A 313 19.36 15.30 2.14
CA SER A 313 18.94 13.91 1.95
C SER A 313 20.03 12.99 1.38
N GLY A 314 21.20 13.52 1.01
CA GLY A 314 22.23 12.82 0.24
C GLY A 314 21.89 12.69 -1.25
N THR A 315 20.81 13.35 -1.72
CA THR A 315 20.45 13.41 -3.13
C THR A 315 21.39 14.35 -3.86
N VAL A 316 21.95 13.88 -4.97
CA VAL A 316 22.79 14.69 -5.86
C VAL A 316 21.89 15.39 -6.87
N LYS A 317 21.95 16.71 -6.94
CA LYS A 317 21.23 17.55 -7.90
C LYS A 317 22.23 18.12 -8.92
N ILE A 318 21.98 17.86 -10.20
CA ILE A 318 22.68 18.48 -11.33
C ILE A 318 21.65 19.32 -12.07
N GLU A 319 21.99 20.57 -12.35
CA GLU A 319 21.11 21.52 -13.03
C GLU A 319 21.91 22.24 -14.11
N ASN A 320 21.37 22.26 -15.32
CA ASN A 320 21.88 23.03 -16.44
C ASN A 320 20.70 23.74 -17.14
N ASP A 321 20.97 24.46 -18.23
CA ASP A 321 19.95 25.25 -18.93
C ASP A 321 18.81 24.42 -19.53
N ASN A 322 19.04 23.12 -19.77
CA ASN A 322 18.12 22.22 -20.48
C ASN A 322 17.49 21.14 -19.58
N SER A 323 18.17 20.74 -18.50
CA SER A 323 17.78 19.60 -17.69
C SER A 323 18.06 19.78 -16.20
N LEU A 324 17.16 19.17 -15.42
CA LEU A 324 17.28 19.01 -13.98
C LEU A 324 17.34 17.52 -13.66
N ILE A 325 18.48 17.11 -13.08
CA ILE A 325 18.77 15.70 -12.81
C ILE A 325 18.95 15.49 -11.31
N TYR A 326 18.23 14.51 -10.78
CA TYR A 326 18.38 14.04 -9.41
C TYR A 326 18.89 12.59 -9.38
N LEU A 327 19.94 12.35 -8.61
CA LEU A 327 20.37 11.00 -8.25
C LEU A 327 20.07 10.79 -6.78
N LYS A 328 19.06 9.99 -6.48
CA LYS A 328 18.76 9.62 -5.10
C LYS A 328 19.67 8.47 -4.67
N PRO A 329 20.21 8.51 -3.45
CA PRO A 329 21.14 7.51 -2.97
C PRO A 329 20.46 6.13 -2.85
N PRO A 330 21.27 5.06 -2.79
CA PRO A 330 20.74 3.71 -2.70
C PRO A 330 20.04 3.46 -1.38
N VAL A 331 19.06 2.60 -1.48
CA VAL A 331 18.28 2.13 -0.34
C VAL A 331 18.15 0.62 -0.36
N PRO A 332 17.86 0.00 0.80
CA PRO A 332 17.55 -1.41 0.82
C PRO A 332 16.35 -1.73 -0.07
N ALA A 333 16.45 -2.80 -0.84
CA ALA A 333 15.40 -3.29 -1.74
C ALA A 333 14.08 -3.67 -1.04
N TYR A 334 14.08 -3.76 0.29
CA TYR A 334 12.93 -4.06 1.13
C TYR A 334 12.37 -2.83 1.88
N LYS A 335 12.95 -1.63 1.69
CA LYS A 335 12.37 -0.38 2.19
C LYS A 335 11.35 0.19 1.18
N ALA A 336 10.52 1.11 1.67
CA ALA A 336 9.40 1.70 0.92
C ALA A 336 9.84 2.44 -0.35
N ASP A 337 8.87 2.76 -1.21
CA ASP A 337 9.00 3.22 -2.61
C ASP A 337 10.07 4.29 -2.82
N HIS A 338 10.92 4.02 -3.81
CA HIS A 338 11.87 4.96 -4.37
C HIS A 338 11.33 5.54 -5.68
N THR A 339 10.11 6.06 -5.63
CA THR A 339 9.52 6.75 -6.76
C THR A 339 9.82 8.25 -6.72
N PRO A 340 10.07 8.90 -7.87
CA PRO A 340 10.15 10.36 -7.94
C PRO A 340 8.79 11.04 -7.71
N ALA A 341 7.67 10.30 -7.83
CA ALA A 341 6.31 10.81 -7.69
C ALA A 341 6.05 11.56 -6.37
N VAL A 342 6.60 11.07 -5.26
CA VAL A 342 6.45 11.71 -3.95
C VAL A 342 7.07 13.11 -3.94
N CYS A 343 8.22 13.29 -4.60
CA CYS A 343 8.91 14.57 -4.65
C CYS A 343 8.17 15.59 -5.52
N TRP A 344 7.66 15.17 -6.68
CA TRP A 344 6.90 16.07 -7.56
C TRP A 344 5.60 16.54 -6.92
N LYS A 345 4.88 15.62 -6.27
CA LYS A 345 3.67 15.94 -5.52
C LYS A 345 3.96 16.93 -4.38
N GLY A 346 5.07 16.75 -3.67
CA GLY A 346 5.55 17.69 -2.66
C GLY A 346 5.84 19.09 -3.22
N SER A 347 6.33 19.17 -4.46
CA SER A 347 6.59 20.43 -5.19
C SER A 347 5.34 21.04 -5.84
N GLY A 348 4.18 20.39 -5.69
CA GLY A 348 2.89 20.82 -6.23
C GLY A 348 2.67 20.48 -7.71
N TYR A 349 3.46 19.59 -8.28
CA TYR A 349 3.23 19.04 -9.61
C TYR A 349 2.31 17.82 -9.54
N ILE A 350 1.47 17.66 -10.56
CA ILE A 350 0.65 16.48 -10.78
C ILE A 350 1.22 15.74 -11.97
N ILE A 351 1.42 14.43 -11.83
CA ILE A 351 1.80 13.59 -12.97
C ILE A 351 0.52 13.31 -13.76
N THR A 352 0.45 13.79 -14.99
CA THR A 352 -0.73 13.61 -15.84
C THR A 352 -0.61 12.34 -16.66
N THR A 353 0.45 12.20 -17.46
CA THR A 353 0.72 10.99 -18.25
C THR A 353 1.89 10.20 -17.67
N ILE A 354 1.80 8.88 -17.72
CA ILE A 354 2.90 7.98 -17.42
C ILE A 354 2.93 6.86 -18.46
N ASP A 355 4.12 6.59 -18.98
CA ASP A 355 4.38 5.59 -20.00
C ASP A 355 5.72 4.87 -19.73
N SER A 356 5.94 3.72 -20.37
CA SER A 356 7.21 2.99 -20.36
C SER A 356 7.74 2.91 -21.78
N ARG A 357 8.94 3.44 -22.01
CA ARG A 357 9.57 3.50 -23.34
C ARG A 357 10.90 2.77 -23.34
N GLU A 358 11.17 2.06 -24.43
CA GLU A 358 12.42 1.34 -24.63
C GLU A 358 13.50 2.27 -25.20
N TYR A 359 14.64 2.34 -24.50
CA TYR A 359 15.86 3.01 -24.96
C TYR A 359 17.03 2.04 -24.80
N ASN A 360 17.71 1.67 -25.90
CA ASN A 360 18.83 0.72 -25.89
C ASN A 360 18.52 -0.61 -25.16
N ASP A 361 17.36 -1.21 -25.43
CA ASP A 361 16.84 -2.42 -24.78
C ASP A 361 16.58 -2.30 -23.27
N ILE A 362 16.48 -1.06 -22.76
CA ILE A 362 16.11 -0.76 -21.38
C ILE A 362 14.77 -0.03 -21.37
N SER A 363 13.78 -0.61 -20.69
CA SER A 363 12.52 0.07 -20.40
C SER A 363 12.74 1.18 -19.38
N ILE A 364 12.43 2.42 -19.76
CA ILE A 364 12.53 3.62 -18.92
C ILE A 364 11.12 4.18 -18.71
N ASN A 365 10.80 4.53 -17.46
CA ASN A 365 9.54 5.21 -17.20
C ASN A 365 9.66 6.68 -17.59
N VAL A 366 8.65 7.18 -18.28
CA VAL A 366 8.54 8.59 -18.66
C VAL A 366 7.17 9.13 -18.23
N GLY A 367 7.08 10.44 -18.02
CA GLY A 367 5.81 11.07 -17.68
C GLY A 367 5.81 12.57 -17.92
N LYS A 368 4.60 13.14 -17.86
CA LYS A 368 4.38 14.58 -17.95
C LYS A 368 3.94 15.13 -16.60
N LEU A 369 4.57 16.22 -16.19
CA LEU A 369 4.28 16.93 -14.96
C LEU A 369 3.59 18.25 -15.29
N GLU A 370 2.51 18.56 -14.58
CA GLU A 370 1.77 19.81 -14.75
C GLU A 370 1.60 20.56 -13.44
N LYS A 371 1.79 21.88 -13.50
CA LYS A 371 1.53 22.81 -12.39
C LYS A 371 0.99 24.13 -12.95
N GLY A 372 -0.33 24.25 -12.98
CA GLY A 372 -0.98 25.41 -13.60
C GLY A 372 -0.75 25.42 -15.10
N LYS A 373 0.02 26.38 -15.61
CA LYS A 373 0.40 26.47 -17.03
C LYS A 373 1.75 25.80 -17.34
N ASP A 374 2.52 25.46 -16.30
CA ASP A 374 3.83 24.87 -16.47
C ASP A 374 3.67 23.39 -16.82
N GLN A 375 4.35 22.97 -17.88
CA GLN A 375 4.41 21.59 -18.34
C GLN A 375 5.87 21.18 -18.43
N LEU A 376 6.20 20.07 -17.79
CA LEU A 376 7.55 19.49 -17.82
C LEU A 376 7.45 18.02 -18.20
N PHE A 377 8.54 17.51 -18.77
CA PHE A 377 8.68 16.11 -19.17
C PHE A 377 9.74 15.48 -18.27
N THR A 378 9.48 14.26 -17.79
CA THR A 378 10.38 13.60 -16.87
C THR A 378 10.57 12.13 -17.19
N ALA A 379 11.74 11.60 -16.85
CA ALA A 379 12.07 10.19 -16.94
C ALA A 379 12.75 9.70 -15.67
N TRP A 380 12.60 8.42 -15.36
CA TRP A 380 13.30 7.80 -14.24
C TRP A 380 13.55 6.31 -14.41
N TRP A 381 14.70 5.89 -13.87
CA TRP A 381 15.12 4.50 -13.81
C TRP A 381 16.05 4.25 -12.62
N PHE A 382 16.30 2.97 -12.34
CA PHE A 382 17.25 2.52 -11.33
C PHE A 382 18.55 2.12 -12.01
N GLU A 383 19.68 2.58 -11.45
CA GLU A 383 21.01 2.31 -11.98
C GLU A 383 21.99 1.87 -10.88
N SER A 384 22.70 0.77 -11.11
CA SER A 384 23.83 0.32 -10.31
C SER A 384 25.13 0.41 -11.13
N LYS A 385 26.26 -0.08 -10.59
CA LYS A 385 27.50 -0.20 -11.38
C LYS A 385 27.37 -1.17 -12.56
N GLN A 386 26.45 -2.13 -12.49
CA GLN A 386 26.36 -3.25 -13.44
C GLN A 386 25.05 -3.27 -14.23
N ASN A 387 23.95 -2.77 -13.65
CA ASN A 387 22.59 -2.95 -14.17
C ASN A 387 21.84 -1.61 -14.26
N GLN A 388 20.91 -1.52 -15.21
CA GLN A 388 19.97 -0.42 -15.39
C GLN A 388 18.58 -1.03 -15.64
N THR A 389 17.53 -0.49 -15.01
CA THR A 389 16.14 -0.93 -15.23
C THR A 389 15.16 0.16 -14.82
N GLY A 390 14.10 0.36 -15.61
CA GLY A 390 12.93 1.15 -15.18
C GLY A 390 11.98 0.35 -14.27
N SER A 391 12.12 -0.97 -14.19
CA SER A 391 11.22 -1.81 -13.40
C SER A 391 11.61 -1.81 -11.92
N GLU A 392 10.72 -1.30 -11.08
CA GLU A 392 10.92 -1.34 -9.63
C GLU A 392 11.03 -2.79 -9.11
N TRP A 393 10.26 -3.72 -9.71
CA TRP A 393 10.32 -5.13 -9.35
C TRP A 393 11.67 -5.74 -9.70
N GLU A 394 12.16 -5.48 -10.91
CA GLU A 394 13.46 -5.99 -11.35
C GLU A 394 14.59 -5.44 -10.49
N TRP A 395 14.58 -4.13 -10.22
CA TRP A 395 15.51 -3.50 -9.28
C TRP A 395 15.53 -4.22 -7.94
N ARG A 396 14.36 -4.39 -7.29
CA ARG A 396 14.26 -5.03 -5.97
C ARG A 396 14.80 -6.46 -6.01
N LYS A 397 14.42 -7.24 -7.03
CA LYS A 397 14.88 -8.61 -7.22
C LYS A 397 16.40 -8.68 -7.36
N THR A 398 16.98 -7.86 -8.23
CA THR A 398 18.43 -7.84 -8.49
C THR A 398 19.19 -7.36 -7.25
N ALA A 399 18.75 -6.28 -6.61
CA ALA A 399 19.38 -5.78 -5.40
C ALA A 399 19.35 -6.79 -4.24
N LEU A 400 18.27 -7.58 -4.09
CA LEU A 400 18.20 -8.66 -3.10
C LEU A 400 19.11 -9.85 -3.43
N SER A 401 19.24 -10.22 -4.71
CA SER A 401 20.03 -11.40 -5.11
C SER A 401 21.52 -11.13 -5.22
N THR A 402 21.91 -9.92 -5.64
CA THR A 402 23.30 -9.53 -5.91
C THR A 402 23.89 -8.62 -4.85
N ASN A 403 23.06 -8.08 -3.94
CA ASN A 403 23.44 -7.02 -2.99
C ASN A 403 23.96 -5.74 -3.67
N GLU A 404 23.59 -5.52 -4.94
CA GLU A 404 23.89 -4.30 -5.67
C GLU A 404 23.15 -3.09 -5.11
N LYS A 405 23.84 -1.94 -5.13
CA LYS A 405 23.29 -0.65 -4.71
C LYS A 405 22.86 0.14 -5.93
N PHE A 406 21.56 0.37 -6.04
CA PHE A 406 20.98 1.13 -7.14
C PHE A 406 20.64 2.55 -6.70
N TYR A 407 20.99 3.52 -7.54
CA TYR A 407 20.55 4.89 -7.46
C TYR A 407 19.28 5.04 -8.28
N LEU A 408 18.33 5.85 -7.80
CA LEU A 408 17.23 6.30 -8.64
C LEU A 408 17.70 7.54 -9.38
N ILE A 409 17.76 7.44 -10.70
CA ILE A 409 18.04 8.58 -11.58
C ILE A 409 16.71 9.16 -12.02
N ASN A 410 16.59 10.48 -11.90
CA ASN A 410 15.45 11.22 -12.40
C ASN A 410 15.92 12.40 -13.23
N ILE A 411 15.39 12.54 -14.44
CA ILE A 411 15.67 13.65 -15.36
C ILE A 411 14.37 14.39 -15.61
N THR A 412 14.40 15.72 -15.60
CA THR A 412 13.26 16.58 -15.95
C THR A 412 13.71 17.68 -16.91
N CYS A 413 12.96 17.86 -18.00
CA CYS A 413 13.23 18.84 -19.06
C CYS A 413 11.97 19.63 -19.41
N ASN A 414 12.12 20.72 -20.16
CA ASN A 414 11.00 21.58 -20.59
C ASN A 414 10.27 21.01 -21.81
N THR A 415 10.98 20.27 -22.67
CA THR A 415 10.43 19.65 -23.88
C THR A 415 10.67 18.14 -23.92
N GLN A 416 9.88 17.44 -24.71
CA GLN A 416 10.00 16.00 -24.89
C GLN A 416 11.30 15.65 -25.65
N GLU A 417 11.68 16.47 -26.62
CA GLU A 417 12.89 16.28 -27.43
C GLU A 417 14.16 16.43 -26.57
N GLU A 418 14.20 17.42 -25.68
CA GLU A 418 15.29 17.58 -24.69
C GLU A 418 15.37 16.37 -23.76
N LEU A 419 14.22 15.89 -23.27
CA LEU A 419 14.17 14.71 -22.40
C LEU A 419 14.76 13.48 -23.11
N ASP A 420 14.34 13.21 -24.34
CA ASP A 420 14.82 12.05 -25.11
C ASP A 420 16.35 12.13 -25.36
N SER A 421 16.86 13.32 -25.67
CA SER A 421 18.30 13.55 -25.85
C SER A 421 19.09 13.32 -24.56
N GLU A 422 18.58 13.80 -23.42
CA GLU A 422 19.22 13.64 -22.11
C GLU A 422 19.21 12.18 -21.63
N ILE A 423 18.10 11.44 -21.85
CA ILE A 423 18.03 10.01 -21.54
C ILE A 423 19.14 9.25 -22.28
N ILE A 424 19.25 9.44 -23.60
CA ILE A 424 20.24 8.74 -24.42
C ILE A 424 21.67 9.08 -23.97
N SER A 425 21.95 10.35 -23.69
CA SER A 425 23.24 10.80 -23.18
C SER A 425 23.63 10.09 -21.88
N HIS A 426 22.71 10.05 -20.90
CA HIS A 426 23.00 9.52 -19.57
C HIS A 426 22.99 7.99 -19.49
N LEU A 427 22.16 7.30 -20.27
CA LEU A 427 22.20 5.85 -20.36
C LEU A 427 23.57 5.35 -20.86
N ASN A 428 24.15 6.06 -21.85
CA ASN A 428 25.47 5.73 -22.38
C ASN A 428 26.61 6.03 -21.40
N GLN A 429 26.50 7.11 -20.64
CA GLN A 429 27.54 7.50 -19.67
C GLN A 429 27.57 6.56 -18.45
N LYS A 430 26.42 6.02 -18.02
CA LYS A 430 26.26 5.29 -16.75
C LYS A 430 26.77 6.10 -15.56
N LEU A 431 26.03 7.13 -15.18
CA LEU A 431 26.37 8.11 -14.13
C LEU A 431 26.91 7.46 -12.85
N VAL A 432 26.33 6.34 -12.39
CA VAL A 432 26.79 5.65 -11.19
C VAL A 432 28.16 5.03 -11.39
N ASN A 433 28.40 4.43 -12.56
CA ASN A 433 29.69 3.82 -12.88
C ASN A 433 30.79 4.89 -13.05
N SER A 434 30.47 6.02 -13.70
CA SER A 434 31.46 7.08 -13.99
C SER A 434 32.01 7.75 -12.73
N TYR A 435 31.23 7.82 -11.64
CA TYR A 435 31.56 8.65 -10.48
C TYR A 435 31.64 7.88 -9.15
N SER A 436 31.35 6.58 -9.14
CA SER A 436 31.53 5.74 -7.94
C SER A 436 32.98 5.27 -7.80
N ARG A 437 33.77 5.97 -6.97
CA ARG A 437 35.10 5.48 -6.55
C ARG A 437 35.00 4.20 -5.73
#